data_AF-A0A2A4YKU7-F1
#
_entry.id   AF-A0A2A4YKU7-F1
#
_cell.length_a   1.000
_cell.length_b   1.000
_cell.length_c   1.000
_cell.angle_alpha   90.00
_cell.angle_beta   90.00
_cell.angle_gamma   90.00
#
_symmetry.space_group_name_H-M   'P 1'
#
loop_
_entity.id
_entity.type
_entity.pdbx_description
1 polymer ?
#
loop_
_entity_poly.entity_id
_entity_poly.type
_entity_poly.pdbx_seq_one_letter_code
_entity_poly.pdbx_strand_id
1 'polypeptide(L)' 'MAKAFIVFGIFLTLIGILMLYKVNFSWIGKLPGDFFGSVGKAKIYFPFITCLLASMILSLFSYLFALFKKK' A
#
# COMPACT_ATOMS: atom_id res chain seq x y z
N MET A 1 -12.06 -5.64 -21.07
CA MET A 1 -12.74 -4.52 -20.37
C MET A 1 -13.44 -4.99 -19.09
N ALA A 2 -14.40 -5.92 -19.11
CA ALA A 2 -15.13 -6.36 -17.91
C ALA A 2 -14.26 -6.87 -16.73
N LYS A 3 -13.19 -7.64 -17.01
CA LYS A 3 -12.24 -8.12 -16.00
C LYS A 3 -11.57 -6.98 -15.21
N ALA A 4 -11.34 -5.82 -15.84
CA ALA A 4 -10.76 -4.63 -15.21
C ALA A 4 -11.68 -4.08 -14.11
N PHE A 5 -12.99 -4.02 -14.41
CA PHE A 5 -14.01 -3.55 -13.46
C PHE A 5 -14.13 -4.48 -12.26
N ILE A 6 -13.99 -5.80 -12.44
CA ILE A 6 -14.01 -6.76 -11.34
C ILE A 6 -12.80 -6.55 -10.40
N VAL A 7 -11.59 -6.41 -10.97
CA VAL A 7 -10.38 -6.15 -10.17
C VAL A 7 -10.47 -4.81 -9.44
N PHE A 8 -11.00 -3.79 -10.11
CA PHE A 8 -11.20 -2.47 -9.51
C PHE A 8 -12.26 -2.49 -8.40
N GLY A 9 -13.35 -3.25 -8.58
CA GLY A 9 -14.37 -3.46 -7.56
C GLY A 9 -13.81 -4.12 -6.30
N ILE A 10 -13.01 -5.19 -6.47
CA ILE A 10 -12.34 -5.87 -5.34
C ILE A 10 -11.38 -4.90 -4.62
N PHE A 11 -10.65 -4.07 -5.37
CA PHE A 11 -9.77 -3.05 -4.79
C PHE A 11 -10.55 -2.03 -3.94
N LEU A 12 -11.67 -1.52 -4.46
CA LEU A 12 -12.53 -0.59 -3.72
C LEU A 12 -13.12 -1.24 -2.47
N THR A 13 -13.55 -2.50 -2.55
CA THR A 13 -14.08 -3.24 -1.40
C THR A 13 -13.02 -3.42 -0.31
N LEU A 14 -11.77 -3.75 -0.68
CA LEU A 14 -10.66 -3.83 0.26
C LEU A 14 -10.41 -2.48 0.95
N ILE A 15 -10.37 -1.37 0.20
CA ILE A 15 -10.21 -0.03 0.77
C ILE A 15 -11.35 0.31 1.74
N GLY A 16 -12.60 0.01 1.36
CA GLY A 16 -13.78 0.23 2.22
C GLY A 16 -13.71 -0.55 3.52
N ILE A 17 -13.25 -1.80 3.48
CA ILE A 17 -13.01 -2.62 4.69
C ILE A 17 -11.92 -1.99 5.55
N LEU A 18 -10.79 -1.56 4.98
CA LEU A 18 -9.75 -0.87 5.73
C LEU A 18 -10.28 0.41 6.42
N MET A 19 -11.17 1.15 5.77
CA MET A 19 -11.80 2.33 6.36
C MET A 19 -12.74 2.00 7.53
N LEU A 20 -13.49 0.89 7.45
CA LEU A 20 -14.38 0.44 8.53
C LEU A 20 -13.61 0.10 9.82
N TYR A 21 -12.43 -0.49 9.70
CA TYR A 21 -11.60 -0.85 10.86
C TYR A 21 -10.94 0.36 11.55
N LYS A 22 -11.23 1.60 11.10
CA LYS A 22 -10.65 2.85 11.62
C LYS A 22 -9.15 2.68 11.87
N VAL A 23 -8.47 2.09 10.88
CA VAL A 23 -7.05 1.77 10.97
C VAL A 23 -6.33 3.05 11.34
N ASN A 24 -5.79 3.08 12.56
CA ASN A 24 -5.16 4.27 13.07
C ASN A 24 -3.83 4.44 12.33
N PHE A 25 -3.82 5.26 11.28
CA PHE A 25 -2.65 5.54 10.43
C PHE A 25 -1.48 6.19 11.21
N SER A 26 -1.60 6.39 12.53
CA SER A 26 -0.49 6.77 13.41
C SER A 26 0.73 5.85 13.32
N TRP A 27 0.58 4.63 12.79
CA TRP A 27 1.67 3.69 12.49
C TRP A 27 2.16 3.71 11.03
N ILE A 28 1.45 4.38 10.11
CA ILE A 28 1.93 4.53 8.73
C ILE A 28 3.15 5.46 8.77
N GLY A 29 4.32 4.89 8.44
CA GLY A 29 5.61 5.58 8.57
C GLY A 29 6.31 5.43 9.93
N LYS A 30 5.79 4.61 10.86
CA LYS A 30 6.41 4.18 12.14
C LYS A 30 6.54 2.65 12.22
N LEU A 31 6.75 1.99 11.10
CA LEU A 31 6.99 0.55 11.11
C LEU A 31 8.44 0.26 11.55
N PRO A 32 8.69 -0.83 12.30
CA PRO A 32 10.04 -1.25 12.64
C PRO A 32 10.84 -1.50 11.34
N GLY A 33 11.76 -0.58 11.04
CA GLY A 33 12.58 -0.54 9.83
C GLY A 33 12.31 0.64 8.87
N ASP A 34 11.33 1.50 9.16
CA ASP A 34 11.35 2.87 8.66
C ASP A 34 12.56 3.59 9.30
N PHE A 35 13.39 4.28 8.50
CA PHE A 35 14.63 4.87 9.00
C PHE A 35 14.31 6.16 9.75
N PHE A 36 14.45 6.12 11.07
CA PHE A 36 14.32 7.28 11.96
C PHE A 36 15.70 7.74 12.42
N GLY A 37 16.31 8.66 11.69
CA GLY A 37 17.57 9.29 12.09
C GLY A 37 17.30 10.65 12.73
N SER A 38 17.74 10.87 13.97
CA SER A 38 17.75 12.22 14.57
C SER A 38 19.19 12.73 14.64
N VAL A 39 19.50 13.80 13.91
CA VAL A 39 20.80 14.48 13.96
C VAL A 39 20.60 15.83 14.64
N GLY A 40 20.96 15.91 15.93
CA GLY A 40 20.75 17.12 16.74
C GLY A 40 19.25 17.45 16.89
N LYS A 41 18.82 18.59 16.31
CA LYS A 41 17.40 19.04 16.29
C LYS A 41 16.63 18.57 15.04
N ALA A 42 17.30 18.01 14.05
CA ALA A 42 16.69 17.59 12.79
C ALA A 42 16.28 16.11 12.86
N LYS A 43 15.03 15.80 12.49
CA LYS A 43 14.51 14.43 12.39
C LYS A 43 14.35 14.07 10.91
N ILE A 44 15.13 13.11 10.44
CA ILE A 44 15.06 12.56 9.09
C ILE A 44 14.20 11.29 9.16
N TYR A 45 13.07 11.34 8.47
CA TYR A 45 12.11 10.23 8.36
C TYR A 45 12.22 9.63 6.96
N PHE A 46 12.61 8.36 6.86
CA PHE A 46 12.65 7.65 5.58
C PHE A 46 11.70 6.44 5.62
N PRO A 47 10.47 6.58 5.11
CA PRO A 47 9.43 5.55 5.15
C PRO A 47 9.65 4.48 4.07
N PHE A 48 10.80 3.81 4.09
CA PHE A 48 11.19 2.85 3.06
C PHE A 48 10.25 1.64 3.02
N ILE A 49 9.88 1.13 4.19
CA ILE A 49 9.03 -0.06 4.30
C ILE A 49 7.61 0.27 3.84
N THR A 50 7.11 1.45 4.20
CA THR A 50 5.79 1.93 3.76
C THR A 50 5.72 2.05 2.24
N CYS A 51 6.74 2.64 1.61
CA CYS A 51 6.82 2.72 0.15
C CYS A 51 6.94 1.34 -0.51
N LEU A 52 7.68 0.42 0.09
CA LEU A 52 7.88 -0.93 -0.43
C LEU A 52 6.59 -1.76 -0.38
N LEU A 53 5.83 -1.69 0.73
CA LEU A 53 4.50 -2.29 0.83
C LEU A 53 3.54 -1.72 -0.21
N ALA A 54 3.49 -0.39 -0.35
CA ALA A 54 2.63 0.26 -1.33
C ALA A 54 2.95 -0.21 -2.76
N SER A 55 4.23 -0.31 -3.11
CA SER A 55 4.70 -0.81 -4.39
C SER A 55 4.33 -2.28 -4.62
N MET A 56 4.48 -3.12 -3.59
CA MET A 56 4.14 -4.54 -3.67
C MET A 56 2.64 -4.76 -3.90
N ILE A 57 1.78 -4.00 -3.22
CA ILE A 57 0.33 -4.02 -3.45
C ILE A 57 0.02 -3.62 -4.90
N LEU A 58 0.60 -2.51 -5.37
CA LEU A 58 0.37 -2.02 -6.72
C LEU A 58 0.86 -3.02 -7.79
N SER A 59 2.01 -3.65 -7.56
CA SER A 59 2.53 -4.74 -8.40
C SER A 59 1.63 -5.97 -8.38
N LEU A 60 1.06 -6.34 -7.24
CA LEU A 60 0.13 -7.47 -7.17
C LEU A 60 -1.12 -7.21 -8.00
N PHE A 61 -1.66 -5.98 -7.95
CA PHE A 61 -2.80 -5.57 -8.77
C PHE A 61 -2.46 -5.56 -10.27
N SER A 62 -1.30 -5.03 -10.65
CA SER A 62 -0.87 -5.02 -12.05
C SER A 62 -0.60 -6.43 -12.58
N TYR A 63 -0.04 -7.30 -11.75
CA TYR A 63 0.16 -8.72 -12.06
C TYR A 63 -1.16 -9.44 -12.26
N LEU A 64 -2.15 -9.24 -11.37
CA LEU A 64 -3.48 -9.83 -11.52
C LEU A 64 -4.11 -9.41 -12.85
N PHE A 65 -4.01 -8.11 -13.19
CA PHE A 65 -4.50 -7.58 -14.46
C PHE A 65 -3.80 -8.22 -15.67
N ALA A 66 -2.47 -8.37 -15.60
CA ALA A 66 -1.67 -9.02 -16.64
C ALA A 66 -2.02 -10.50 -16.80
N LEU A 67 -2.26 -11.21 -15.70
CA LEU A 67 -2.63 -12.63 -15.69
C LEU A 67 -3.98 -12.85 -16.39
N PHE A 68 -4.94 -11.95 -16.18
CA PHE A 68 -6.24 -11.96 -16.85
C PHE A 68 -6.18 -11.56 -18.33
N LYS A 69 -5.11 -10.87 -18.76
CA LYS A 69 -4.85 -10.48 -20.16
C LYS A 69 -4.15 -11.57 -20.96
N LYS A 70 -3.46 -12.51 -20.29
CA LYS A 70 -2.71 -13.62 -20.92
C LYS A 70 -3.61 -14.82 -21.31
N LYS A 71 -4.93 -14.63 -21.36
CA LYS A 71 -5.93 -15.65 -21.71
C LYS A 71 -6.99 -15.06 -22.63
#